data_AF-A0A3M9ZPB9-F1
#
_entry.id   AF-A0A3M9ZPB9-F1
#
_cell.length_a   1.000
_cell.length_b   1.000
_cell.length_c   1.000
_cell.angle_alpha   90.00
_cell.angle_beta   90.00
_cell.angle_gamma   90.00
#
_symmetry.space_group_name_H-M   'P 1'
#
loop_
_entity.id
_entity.type
_entity.pdbx_description
1 polymer ?
#
loop_
_entity_poly.entity_id
_entity_poly.type
_entity_poly.pdbx_seq_one_letter_code
_entity_poly.pdbx_strand_id
1 'polypeptide(L)'
;VEVDEGMLGMGVRATVGINRDPKAKASLHKAILAIPEVVDMAEVTGRFDMLVTLRAPSLEALHDTVTGKIGHIAGVQDTETFVELQKRSRSPSYGMAAAPRRARSAR
;
A
#
# COMPACT_ATOMS: atom_id res chain seq x y z
N VAL A 1 14.04 1.96 -12.20
CA VAL A 1 15.11 2.26 -11.22
C VAL A 1 14.59 1.81 -9.88
N GLU A 2 15.18 0.75 -9.31
CA GLU A 2 14.88 0.33 -7.94
C GLU A 2 15.58 1.32 -7.02
N VAL A 3 14.81 2.03 -6.20
CA VAL A 3 15.36 3.02 -5.26
C VAL A 3 15.70 2.28 -3.97
N ASP A 4 16.94 2.42 -3.49
CA ASP A 4 17.31 1.92 -2.15
C ASP A 4 16.73 2.87 -1.10
N GLU A 5 15.53 2.53 -0.62
CA GLU A 5 14.76 3.35 0.30
C GLU A 5 15.36 3.41 1.71
N GLY A 6 16.27 2.47 2.05
CA GLY A 6 17.06 2.54 3.28
C GLY A 6 18.02 3.72 3.27
N MET A 7 18.55 4.07 2.09
CA MET A 7 19.39 5.25 1.90
C MET A 7 18.62 6.58 1.94
N LEU A 8 17.29 6.54 1.80
CA LEU A 8 16.41 7.72 1.86
C LEU A 8 15.90 8.02 3.28
N GLY A 9 16.41 7.31 4.29
CA GLY A 9 15.97 7.47 5.67
C GLY A 9 14.58 6.91 5.95
N MET A 10 13.97 6.14 5.04
CA MET A 10 12.70 5.43 5.22
C MET A 10 12.95 4.00 5.71
N GLY A 11 13.54 3.90 6.89
CA GLY A 11 14.02 2.63 7.45
C GLY A 11 12.93 1.66 7.92
N VAL A 12 11.69 2.12 8.08
CA VAL A 12 10.58 1.30 8.56
C VAL A 12 9.57 1.06 7.44
N ARG A 13 9.25 -0.21 7.21
CA ARG A 13 8.17 -0.63 6.33
C ARG A 13 7.15 -1.42 7.13
N ALA A 14 5.87 -1.18 6.87
CA ALA A 14 4.80 -1.90 7.52
C ALA A 14 3.63 -2.12 6.56
N THR A 15 2.86 -3.19 6.80
CA THR A 15 1.54 -3.36 6.19
C THR A 15 0.49 -3.08 7.27
N VAL A 16 -0.55 -2.33 6.94
CA VAL A 16 -1.68 -2.06 7.83
C VAL A 16 -2.92 -2.69 7.24
N GLY A 17 -3.53 -3.63 7.96
CA GLY A 17 -4.87 -4.13 7.66
C GLY A 17 -5.90 -3.14 8.18
N ILE A 18 -6.90 -2.78 7.36
CA ILE A 18 -7.93 -1.80 7.71
C ILE A 18 -9.31 -2.39 7.44
N ASN A 19 -10.20 -2.25 8.43
CA ASN A 19 -11.65 -2.41 8.25
C ASN A 19 -12.29 -1.03 8.11
N ARG A 20 -13.24 -0.91 7.20
CA ARG A 20 -13.89 0.36 6.90
C ARG A 20 -15.42 0.27 6.86
N ASP A 21 -16.07 1.40 7.06
CA ASP A 21 -17.49 1.58 6.75
C ASP A 21 -17.70 1.34 5.24
N PRO A 22 -18.58 0.39 4.85
CA PRO A 22 -18.98 0.16 3.46
C PRO A 22 -19.41 1.40 2.68
N LYS A 23 -19.97 2.40 3.38
CA LYS A 23 -20.50 3.63 2.77
C LYS A 23 -19.43 4.69 2.50
N ALA A 24 -18.26 4.58 3.15
CA ALA A 24 -17.22 5.60 3.12
C ALA A 24 -16.09 5.32 2.11
N LYS A 25 -16.24 4.30 1.24
CA LYS A 25 -15.17 3.79 0.36
C LYS A 25 -14.43 4.88 -0.42
N ALA A 26 -15.14 5.68 -1.23
CA ALA A 26 -14.49 6.62 -2.16
C ALA A 26 -13.71 7.74 -1.43
N SER A 27 -14.29 8.32 -0.38
CA SER A 27 -13.64 9.37 0.42
C SER A 27 -12.44 8.84 1.18
N LEU A 28 -12.55 7.64 1.76
CA LEU A 28 -11.49 7.00 2.51
C LEU A 28 -10.30 6.65 1.61
N HIS A 29 -10.53 6.09 0.42
CA HIS A 29 -9.45 5.79 -0.53
C HIS A 29 -8.66 7.04 -0.90
N LYS A 30 -9.37 8.14 -1.21
CA LYS A 30 -8.74 9.41 -1.53
C LYS A 30 -7.93 9.97 -0.35
N ALA A 31 -8.46 9.87 0.87
CA ALA A 31 -7.78 10.34 2.07
C ALA A 31 -6.50 9.52 2.36
N ILE A 32 -6.57 8.20 2.27
CA ILE A 32 -5.40 7.34 2.51
C ILE A 32 -4.34 7.58 1.42
N LEU A 33 -4.71 7.63 0.14
CA LEU A 33 -3.74 7.88 -0.94
C LEU A 33 -3.11 9.29 -0.91
N ALA A 34 -3.67 10.23 -0.13
CA ALA A 34 -3.06 11.54 0.09
C ALA A 34 -1.99 11.52 1.19
N ILE A 35 -1.84 10.43 1.94
CA ILE A 35 -0.82 10.28 2.98
C ILE A 35 0.52 9.92 2.31
N PRO A 36 1.57 10.76 2.45
CA PRO A 36 2.85 10.54 1.77
C PRO A 36 3.53 9.21 2.12
N GLU A 37 3.32 8.71 3.34
CA GLU A 37 3.88 7.44 3.81
C GLU A 37 3.23 6.21 3.15
N VAL A 38 2.09 6.37 2.45
CA VAL A 38 1.40 5.28 1.75
C VAL A 38 2.07 5.00 0.41
N VAL A 39 2.57 3.77 0.27
CA VAL A 39 3.29 3.30 -0.92
C VAL A 39 2.41 2.45 -1.83
N ASP A 40 1.48 1.69 -1.24
CA ASP A 40 0.58 0.82 -1.96
C ASP A 40 -0.71 0.59 -1.17
N MET A 41 -1.79 0.29 -1.88
CA MET A 41 -3.09 -0.05 -1.30
C MET A 41 -3.77 -1.12 -2.16
N ALA A 42 -4.22 -2.19 -1.51
CA ALA A 42 -5.00 -3.24 -2.14
C ALA A 42 -6.30 -3.47 -1.37
N GLU A 43 -7.42 -3.56 -2.08
CA GLU A 43 -8.63 -4.19 -1.53
C GLU A 43 -8.48 -5.71 -1.58
N VAL A 44 -8.87 -6.38 -0.51
CA VAL A 44 -8.68 -7.82 -0.38
C VAL A 44 -9.97 -8.50 0.07
N THR A 45 -10.15 -9.75 -0.35
CA THR A 45 -11.19 -10.62 0.19
C THR A 45 -10.59 -11.36 1.40
N GLY A 46 -10.69 -10.77 2.59
CA GLY A 46 -10.11 -11.33 3.82
C GLY A 46 -10.75 -10.76 5.10
N ARG A 47 -10.07 -10.95 6.25
CA ARG A 47 -10.50 -10.36 7.54
C ARG A 47 -10.50 -8.83 7.50
N PHE A 48 -9.64 -8.26 6.67
CA PHE A 48 -9.54 -6.83 6.41
C PHE A 48 -10.20 -6.51 5.07
N ASP A 49 -10.80 -5.32 4.96
CA ASP A 49 -11.30 -4.82 3.68
C ASP A 49 -10.16 -4.39 2.76
N MET A 50 -9.06 -3.90 3.35
CA MET A 50 -7.89 -3.43 2.61
C MET A 50 -6.58 -3.62 3.37
N LEU A 51 -5.51 -3.73 2.60
CA LEU A 51 -4.13 -3.71 3.07
C LEU A 51 -3.45 -2.46 2.51
N VAL A 52 -2.83 -1.68 3.39
CA VAL A 52 -2.09 -0.47 3.03
C VAL A 52 -0.62 -0.68 3.39
N THR A 53 0.27 -0.53 2.43
CA THR A 53 1.71 -0.58 2.68
C THR A 53 2.22 0.82 3.00
N LEU A 54 2.90 0.94 4.14
CA LEU A 54 3.50 2.18 4.61
C LEU A 54 5.03 2.12 4.58
N ARG A 55 5.64 3.28 4.34
CA ARG A 55 7.06 3.54 4.62
C ARG A 55 7.19 4.78 5.48
N ALA A 56 7.96 4.66 6.56
CA ALA A 56 8.17 5.72 7.52
C ALA A 56 9.66 5.79 7.90
N PRO A 57 10.14 6.96 8.35
CA PRO A 57 11.53 7.12 8.76
C PRO A 57 11.85 6.48 10.11
N SER A 58 10.85 6.29 10.97
CA SER A 58 11.00 5.69 12.30
C SER A 58 9.71 4.98 12.73
N LEU A 59 9.80 4.20 13.81
CA LEU A 59 8.62 3.59 14.44
C LEU A 59 7.66 4.64 15.01
N GLU A 60 8.18 5.79 15.45
CA GLU A 60 7.38 6.92 15.94
C GLU A 60 6.58 7.57 14.79
N ALA A 61 7.24 7.83 13.65
CA ALA A 61 6.56 8.36 12.47
C ALA A 61 5.54 7.35 11.90
N LEU A 62 5.83 6.05 11.98
CA LEU A 62 4.85 5.01 11.65
C LEU A 62 3.65 5.08 12.59
N HIS A 63 3.89 5.17 13.91
CA HIS A 63 2.82 5.29 14.89
C HIS A 63 1.93 6.50 14.60
N ASP A 64 2.50 7.69 14.41
CA ASP A 64 1.76 8.91 14.05
C ASP A 64 0.97 8.75 12.75
N THR A 65 1.55 8.10 11.74
CA THR A 65 0.85 7.83 10.48
C THR A 65 -0.37 6.92 10.70
N VAL A 66 -0.23 5.86 11.48
CA VAL A 66 -1.32 4.92 11.73
C VAL A 66 -2.39 5.53 12.64
N THR A 67 -2.01 6.05 13.80
CA THR A 67 -2.96 6.50 14.83
C THR A 67 -3.41 7.94 14.58
N GLY A 68 -2.48 8.84 14.27
CA GLY A 68 -2.72 10.27 14.08
C GLY A 68 -3.33 10.63 12.72
N LYS A 69 -2.99 9.89 11.65
CA LYS A 69 -3.53 10.14 10.30
C LYS A 69 -4.62 9.12 9.92
N ILE A 70 -4.25 7.84 9.75
CA ILE A 70 -5.17 6.81 9.23
C ILE A 70 -6.35 6.59 10.17
N GLY A 71 -6.11 6.42 11.48
CA GLY A 71 -7.15 6.18 12.47
C GLY A 71 -8.17 7.32 12.61
N HIS A 72 -7.84 8.53 12.16
CA HIS A 72 -8.74 9.69 12.17
C HIS A 72 -9.53 9.88 10.87
N ILE A 73 -9.28 9.04 9.85
CA ILE A 73 -10.05 9.10 8.60
C ILE A 73 -11.47 8.59 8.87
N ALA A 74 -12.45 9.43 8.56
CA ALA A 74 -13.86 9.06 8.67
C ALA A 74 -14.15 7.78 7.88
N GLY A 75 -14.73 6.79 8.57
CA GLY A 75 -15.04 5.49 8.01
C GLY A 75 -13.96 4.43 8.24
N VAL A 76 -12.81 4.74 8.83
CA VAL A 76 -11.92 3.71 9.40
C VAL A 76 -12.53 3.18 10.69
N GLN A 77 -12.66 1.86 10.80
CA GLN A 77 -13.24 1.19 11.97
C GLN A 77 -12.17 0.58 12.85
N ASP A 78 -11.28 -0.22 12.24
CA ASP A 78 -10.19 -0.90 12.93
C ASP A 78 -8.94 -0.89 12.06
N THR A 79 -7.79 -0.93 12.73
CA THR A 79 -6.49 -1.12 12.08
C THR A 79 -5.66 -2.17 12.81
N GLU A 80 -4.86 -2.95 12.07
CA GLU A 80 -3.85 -3.85 12.61
C GLU A 80 -2.55 -3.64 11.85
N THR A 81 -1.44 -3.41 12.56
CA THR A 81 -0.16 -3.02 11.94
C THR A 81 0.87 -4.15 12.01
N PHE A 82 1.46 -4.47 10.86
CA PHE A 82 2.48 -5.50 10.68
C PHE A 82 3.79 -4.84 10.26
N VAL A 83 4.69 -4.61 11.21
CA VAL A 83 6.03 -4.05 10.92
C VAL A 83 6.91 -5.13 10.29
N GLU A 84 7.53 -4.82 9.15
CA GLU A 84 8.46 -5.73 8.48
C GLU A 84 9.75 -5.86 9.29
N LEU A 85 10.01 -7.06 9.85
CA LEU A 85 11.29 -7.37 10.51
C LEU A 85 12.34 -7.88 9.52
N GLN A 86 11.91 -8.71 8.56
CA GLN A 86 12.74 -9.27 7.50
C GLN A 86 11.92 -9.42 6.23
N LYS A 87 12.51 -9.08 5.09
CA LYS A 87 11.90 -9.23 3.76
C LYS A 87 12.71 -10.18 2.90
N ARG A 88 12.02 -11.10 2.22
CA ARG A 88 12.59 -11.92 1.14
C ARG A 88 11.74 -11.72 -0.10
N SER A 89 12.36 -11.40 -1.22
CA SER A 89 11.69 -11.23 -2.51
C SER A 89 12.33 -12.14 -3.56
N ARG A 90 11.52 -12.61 -4.50
CA ARG A 90 11.96 -13.30 -5.70
C ARG A 90 11.40 -12.56 -6.90
N SER A 91 12.24 -12.27 -7.88
CA SER A 91 11.77 -11.70 -9.14
C SER A 91 10.85 -12.71 -9.84
N PRO A 92 9.58 -12.36 -10.12
CA PRO A 92 8.68 -13.27 -10.80
C PRO A 92 9.15 -13.49 -12.25
N SER A 93 9.25 -14.75 -12.66
CA SER A 93 9.50 -15.13 -14.05
C SER A 93 8.16 -15.33 -14.75
N TYR A 94 7.62 -14.27 -15.34
CA TYR A 94 6.43 -14.39 -16.17
C TYR A 94 6.84 -14.90 -17.56
N GLY A 95 6.34 -16.08 -17.95
CA GLY A 95 6.45 -16.52 -19.34
C GLY A 95 5.60 -15.61 -20.22
N MET A 96 6.22 -14.67 -20.93
CA MET A 96 5.50 -13.82 -21.86
C MET A 96 4.99 -14.68 -23.03
N ALA A 97 3.69 -14.97 -23.07
CA ALA A 97 3.03 -15.21 -24.34
C ALA A 97 3.10 -13.88 -25.11
N ALA A 98 3.81 -13.86 -26.24
CA ALA A 98 3.97 -12.67 -27.07
C ALA A 98 2.61 -12.03 -27.34
N ALA A 99 2.45 -10.76 -26.97
CA ALA A 99 1.24 -10.01 -27.30
C ALA A 99 1.00 -10.07 -28.82
N PRO A 100 -0.24 -10.31 -29.30
CA PRO A 100 -0.50 -10.37 -30.73
C PRO A 100 -0.12 -9.02 -31.35
N ARG A 101 0.84 -9.04 -32.29
CA ARG A 101 1.19 -7.88 -33.12
C ARG A 101 -0.09 -7.43 -33.81
N ARG A 102 -0.65 -6.28 -33.40
CA ARG A 102 -1.73 -5.62 -34.15
C ARG A 102 -1.23 -5.43 -35.58
N ALA A 103 -1.86 -6.10 -36.54
CA ALA A 103 -1.64 -5.85 -37.95
C ALA A 103 -1.97 -4.37 -38.21
N ARG A 104 -0.97 -3.60 -38.66
CA ARG A 104 -1.21 -2.27 -39.21
C ARG A 104 -2.09 -2.48 -40.45
N SER A 105 -3.35 -2.04 -40.41
CA SER A 105 -4.12 -1.89 -41.64
C SER A 105 -3.44 -0.82 -42.49
N ALA A 106 -2.89 -1.23 -43.63
CA ALA A 106 -2.49 -0.29 -44.67
C ALA A 106 -3.76 0.44 -45.15
N ARG A 107 -3.68 1.76 -45.20
CA ARG A 107 -4.53 2.59 -46.06
C ARG A 107 -3.83 2.74 -47.40
#